data_AF-A0A7X6BLY4-F1
#
_entry.id   AF-A0A7X6BLY4-F1
#
_cell.length_a   1.000
_cell.length_b   1.000
_cell.length_c   1.000
_cell.angle_alpha   90.00
_cell.angle_beta   90.00
_cell.angle_gamma   90.00
#
_symmetry.space_group_name_H-M   'P 1'
#
loop_
_entity.id
_entity.type
_entity.pdbx_description
1 polymer ?
#
loop_
_entity_poly.entity_id
_entity_poly.type
_entity_poly.pdbx_seq_one_letter_code
_entity_poly.pdbx_strand_id
1 'polypeptide(L)'
;MMEISRERRERWERLTKNDPFNLWLRPQVTGPDGALDLDALHAVALRYGIDRRQQYAHLNPGQVRMNLGNMLRKAVPPEEYGAEPRKAQPLIVAAPSGPAEPTADEPPLARASIRALLTLHAEVMEELRRRDVVRTSNSPVGDYAELLFSTAFGWALENSSAAGHDATDNDGIRYQIKSRRLTRHNGSRQLSFLRRLPEKKFDYLAAVLFDSRYQVQRAIILPHDGLEARCRYSKHANGWLLRLEDSCWDMAGARDVTEEIRGMAESI
;
A
#
# COMPACT_ATOMS: atom_id res chain seq x y z
N MET A 1 -5.29 -1.63 12.04
CA MET A 1 -6.23 -0.54 12.28
C MET A 1 -5.71 0.66 11.51
N MET A 2 -6.45 1.15 10.52
CA MET A 2 -6.00 2.28 9.69
C MET A 2 -6.24 3.56 10.49
N GLU A 3 -5.18 4.15 11.07
CA GLU A 3 -5.28 5.47 11.68
C GLU A 3 -5.35 6.53 10.58
N ILE A 4 -6.56 7.03 10.36
CA ILE A 4 -6.81 8.20 9.53
C ILE A 4 -6.31 9.41 10.32
N SER A 5 -5.36 10.17 9.77
CA SER A 5 -4.81 11.35 10.45
C SER A 5 -5.93 12.35 10.79
N ARG A 6 -5.76 13.04 11.93
CA ARG A 6 -6.70 14.04 12.44
C ARG A 6 -7.10 15.07 11.39
N GLU A 7 -6.15 15.52 10.56
CA GLU A 7 -6.39 16.45 9.46
C GLU A 7 -7.27 15.88 8.33
N ARG A 8 -7.14 14.59 8.00
CA ARG A 8 -8.04 13.93 7.02
C ARG A 8 -9.44 13.79 7.58
N ARG A 9 -9.57 13.51 8.88
CA ARG A 9 -10.85 13.42 9.59
C ARG A 9 -11.53 14.78 9.66
N GLU A 10 -10.79 15.84 9.99
CA GLU A 10 -11.27 17.23 10.05
C GLU A 10 -11.64 17.77 8.65
N ARG A 11 -10.85 17.47 7.61
CA ARG A 11 -11.18 17.84 6.22
C ARG A 11 -12.40 17.09 5.70
N TRP A 12 -12.58 15.82 6.04
CA TRP A 12 -13.77 15.05 5.71
C TRP A 12 -14.99 15.59 6.49
N GLU A 13 -14.89 15.81 7.80
CA GLU A 13 -15.96 16.46 8.58
C GLU A 13 -16.35 17.83 8.00
N ARG A 14 -15.39 18.66 7.62
CA ARG A 14 -15.66 20.00 7.07
C ARG A 14 -16.34 19.96 5.69
N LEU A 15 -16.06 18.95 4.87
CA LEU A 15 -16.60 18.83 3.51
C LEU A 15 -17.89 18.00 3.42
N THR A 16 -18.11 17.05 4.34
CA THR A 16 -19.26 16.12 4.28
C THR A 16 -20.32 16.34 5.35
N LYS A 17 -20.03 17.01 6.47
CA LYS A 17 -21.03 17.23 7.55
C LYS A 17 -22.17 18.18 7.15
N ASN A 18 -21.89 19.11 6.22
CA ASN A 18 -22.84 20.09 5.71
C ASN A 18 -23.38 19.74 4.30
N ASP A 19 -23.12 18.52 3.84
CA ASP A 19 -23.70 18.02 2.59
C ASP A 19 -25.24 17.94 2.72
N PRO A 20 -26.03 18.48 1.76
CA PRO A 20 -27.49 18.55 1.86
C PRO A 20 -28.16 17.22 2.18
N PHE A 21 -27.69 16.13 1.59
CA PHE A 21 -28.18 14.79 1.89
C PHE A 21 -27.89 14.36 3.34
N ASN A 22 -26.71 14.68 3.89
CA ASN A 22 -26.41 14.38 5.29
C ASN A 22 -27.22 15.24 6.26
N LEU A 23 -27.49 16.51 5.93
CA LEU A 23 -28.35 17.40 6.71
C LEU A 23 -29.80 16.89 6.72
N TRP A 24 -30.27 16.34 5.60
CA TRP A 24 -31.58 15.70 5.49
C TRP A 24 -31.66 14.38 6.25
N LEU A 25 -30.65 13.50 6.11
CA LEU A 25 -30.69 12.16 6.70
C LEU A 25 -30.48 12.18 8.22
N ARG A 26 -29.58 13.04 8.72
CA ARG A 26 -29.17 13.06 10.13
C ARG A 26 -30.33 13.19 11.13
N PRO A 27 -31.28 14.14 11.02
CA PRO A 27 -32.39 14.24 11.97
C PRO A 27 -33.32 13.02 11.96
N GLN A 28 -33.31 12.22 10.88
CA GLN A 28 -34.16 11.04 10.74
C GLN A 28 -33.54 9.77 11.33
N VAL A 29 -32.23 9.79 11.61
CA VAL A 29 -31.47 8.60 12.06
C VAL A 29 -30.66 8.87 13.32
N THR A 30 -30.95 9.97 14.01
CA THR A 30 -30.30 10.33 15.28
C THR A 30 -31.30 10.15 16.41
N GLY A 31 -30.95 9.32 17.39
CA GLY A 31 -31.77 9.06 18.57
C GLY A 31 -31.80 10.24 19.56
N PRO A 32 -32.63 10.16 20.62
CA PRO A 32 -32.77 11.21 21.64
C PRO A 32 -31.47 11.54 22.38
N ASP A 33 -30.55 10.58 22.43
CA ASP A 33 -29.21 10.67 23.04
C ASP A 33 -28.15 11.25 22.08
N GLY A 34 -28.53 11.59 20.85
CA GLY A 34 -27.62 12.07 19.81
C GLY A 34 -26.83 10.95 19.11
N ALA A 35 -27.07 9.68 19.45
CA ALA A 35 -26.43 8.54 18.81
C ALA A 35 -27.13 8.14 17.50
N LEU A 36 -26.46 7.34 16.68
CA LEU A 36 -27.04 6.78 15.46
C LEU A 36 -28.09 5.72 15.82
N ASP A 37 -29.34 5.94 15.38
CA ASP A 37 -30.41 4.96 15.45
C ASP A 37 -30.41 4.09 14.19
N LEU A 38 -30.04 2.81 14.36
CA LEU A 38 -29.96 1.84 13.27
C LEU A 38 -31.33 1.41 12.77
N ASP A 39 -32.33 1.32 13.64
CA ASP A 39 -33.68 0.94 13.25
C ASP A 39 -34.30 2.03 12.39
N ALA A 40 -34.12 3.29 12.79
CA ALA A 40 -34.53 4.45 12.02
C ALA A 40 -33.78 4.54 10.68
N LEU A 41 -32.46 4.30 10.66
CA LEU A 41 -31.69 4.26 9.41
C LEU A 41 -32.20 3.18 8.44
N HIS A 42 -32.50 1.99 8.95
CA HIS A 42 -33.08 0.93 8.13
C HIS A 42 -34.50 1.25 7.68
N ALA A 43 -35.31 1.91 8.52
CA ALA A 43 -36.65 2.35 8.14
C ALA A 43 -36.59 3.39 7.00
N VAL A 44 -35.65 4.34 7.07
CA VAL A 44 -35.39 5.29 5.98
C VAL A 44 -34.96 4.56 4.71
N ALA A 45 -34.05 3.59 4.80
CA ALA A 45 -33.61 2.77 3.65
C ALA A 45 -34.76 1.98 3.01
N LEU A 46 -35.66 1.44 3.82
CA LEU A 46 -36.80 0.66 3.35
C LEU A 46 -37.77 1.49 2.51
N ARG A 47 -37.97 2.78 2.83
CA ARG A 47 -38.81 3.70 2.03
C ARG A 47 -38.35 3.84 0.58
N TYR A 48 -37.05 3.62 0.31
CA TYR A 48 -36.48 3.65 -1.04
C TYR A 48 -36.18 2.24 -1.59
N GLY A 49 -36.86 1.21 -1.06
CA GLY A 49 -36.73 -0.17 -1.52
C GLY A 49 -35.41 -0.86 -1.16
N ILE A 50 -34.66 -0.33 -0.18
CA ILE A 50 -33.39 -0.90 0.26
C ILE A 50 -33.60 -1.68 1.55
N ASP A 51 -33.76 -3.00 1.44
CA ASP A 51 -33.71 -3.91 2.59
C ASP A 51 -32.42 -4.72 2.61
N ARG A 52 -31.60 -4.48 3.64
CA ARG A 52 -30.33 -5.16 3.90
C ARG A 52 -30.16 -5.56 5.35
N ARG A 53 -31.26 -5.59 6.15
CA ARG A 53 -31.18 -5.87 7.60
C ARG A 53 -30.48 -7.19 7.90
N GLN A 54 -30.91 -8.27 7.24
CA GLN A 54 -30.31 -9.60 7.44
C GLN A 54 -28.87 -9.66 6.94
N GLN A 55 -28.58 -9.05 5.78
CA GLN A 55 -27.24 -9.06 5.19
C GLN A 55 -26.23 -8.26 6.04
N TYR A 56 -26.67 -7.25 6.78
CA TYR A 56 -25.81 -6.38 7.59
C TYR A 56 -25.86 -6.66 9.09
N ALA A 57 -26.53 -7.72 9.53
CA ALA A 57 -26.64 -8.09 10.95
C ALA A 57 -25.28 -8.29 11.65
N HIS A 58 -24.23 -8.61 10.90
CA HIS A 58 -22.87 -8.84 11.43
C HIS A 58 -21.96 -7.61 11.39
N LEU A 59 -22.42 -6.47 10.84
CA LEU A 59 -21.63 -5.26 10.69
C LEU A 59 -21.78 -4.33 11.91
N ASN A 60 -20.74 -3.54 12.19
CA ASN A 60 -20.86 -2.52 13.24
C ASN A 60 -21.70 -1.31 12.77
N PRO A 61 -22.26 -0.50 13.68
CA PRO A 61 -23.17 0.59 13.34
C PRO A 61 -22.61 1.59 12.31
N GLY A 62 -21.31 1.89 12.39
CA GLY A 62 -20.65 2.80 11.44
C GLY A 62 -20.57 2.23 10.02
N GLN A 63 -20.27 0.93 9.89
CA GLN A 63 -20.27 0.24 8.60
C GLN A 63 -21.68 0.19 7.98
N VAL A 64 -22.71 -0.07 8.79
CA VAL A 64 -24.11 -0.05 8.35
C VAL A 64 -24.49 1.34 7.82
N ARG A 65 -24.16 2.41 8.57
CA ARG A 65 -24.42 3.80 8.17
C ARG A 65 -23.72 4.22 6.89
N MET A 66 -22.49 3.76 6.70
CA MET A 66 -21.72 4.05 5.48
C MET A 66 -22.36 3.36 4.27
N ASN A 67 -22.65 2.06 4.38
CA ASN A 67 -23.18 1.27 3.27
C ASN A 67 -24.59 1.72 2.88
N LEU A 68 -25.51 1.81 3.85
CA LEU A 68 -26.87 2.31 3.59
C LEU A 68 -26.87 3.76 3.14
N GLY A 69 -26.00 4.60 3.70
CA GLY A 69 -25.84 5.99 3.27
C GLY A 69 -25.47 6.11 1.79
N ASN A 70 -24.54 5.29 1.30
CA ASN A 70 -24.16 5.28 -0.11
C ASN A 70 -25.27 4.79 -1.04
N MET A 71 -26.08 3.82 -0.58
CA MET A 71 -27.23 3.33 -1.35
C MET A 71 -28.35 4.38 -1.39
N LEU A 72 -28.67 4.98 -0.25
CA LEU A 72 -29.64 6.07 -0.13
C LEU A 72 -29.24 7.27 -1.01
N ARG A 73 -27.96 7.64 -1.08
CA ARG A 73 -27.51 8.73 -1.97
C ARG A 73 -27.82 8.50 -3.45
N LYS A 74 -27.95 7.25 -3.88
CA LYS A 74 -28.30 6.89 -5.26
C LYS A 74 -29.81 6.78 -5.47
N ALA A 75 -30.54 6.46 -4.40
CA ALA A 75 -31.97 6.14 -4.46
C ALA A 75 -32.89 7.31 -4.08
N VAL A 76 -32.42 8.21 -3.21
CA VAL A 76 -33.18 9.38 -2.76
C VAL A 76 -33.09 10.48 -3.83
N PRO A 77 -34.21 10.93 -4.40
CA PRO A 77 -34.25 12.06 -5.32
C PRO A 77 -33.65 13.33 -4.69
N PRO A 78 -32.77 14.07 -5.39
CA PRO A 78 -32.16 15.31 -4.90
C PRO A 78 -33.16 16.36 -4.39
N GLU A 79 -34.35 16.38 -4.96
CA GLU A 79 -35.46 17.26 -4.59
C GLU A 79 -35.89 17.07 -3.13
N GLU A 80 -35.79 15.84 -2.60
CA GLU A 80 -36.21 15.52 -1.22
C GLU A 80 -35.28 16.10 -0.15
N TYR A 81 -34.03 16.43 -0.51
CA TYR A 81 -33.06 17.05 0.40
C TYR A 81 -32.62 18.44 -0.07
N GLY A 82 -33.44 19.09 -0.90
CA GLY A 82 -33.26 20.49 -1.29
C GLY A 82 -32.04 20.73 -2.20
N ALA A 83 -31.57 19.71 -2.91
CA ALA A 83 -30.54 19.86 -3.94
C ALA A 83 -31.22 19.95 -5.32
N GLU A 84 -30.88 20.95 -6.13
CA GLU A 84 -31.33 20.95 -7.53
C GLU A 84 -30.88 19.64 -8.22
N PRO A 85 -31.70 19.08 -9.13
CA PRO A 85 -31.32 17.89 -9.88
C PRO A 85 -30.01 18.18 -10.60
N ARG A 86 -28.93 17.54 -10.12
CA ARG A 86 -27.63 17.60 -10.80
C ARG A 86 -27.86 17.04 -12.20
N LYS A 87 -27.94 17.92 -13.22
CA LYS A 87 -27.63 17.53 -14.59
C LYS A 87 -26.36 16.71 -14.50
N ALA A 88 -26.37 15.52 -15.07
CA ALA A 88 -25.20 14.65 -15.15
C ALA A 88 -24.10 15.40 -15.94
N GLN A 89 -23.39 16.29 -15.24
CA GLN A 89 -22.09 16.74 -15.68
C GLN A 89 -21.22 15.50 -15.58
N PRO A 90 -20.47 15.15 -16.65
CA PRO A 90 -19.43 14.15 -16.51
C PRO A 90 -18.62 14.54 -15.28
N LEU A 91 -18.27 13.54 -14.48
CA LEU A 91 -17.44 13.72 -13.30
C LEU A 91 -16.05 14.18 -13.78
N ILE A 92 -15.95 15.43 -14.22
CA ILE A 92 -14.72 16.19 -14.22
C ILE A 92 -14.51 16.38 -12.73
N VAL A 93 -13.85 15.40 -12.12
CA VAL A 93 -13.01 15.67 -10.97
C VAL A 93 -12.22 16.88 -11.42
N ALA A 94 -12.53 18.05 -10.87
CA ALA A 94 -11.74 19.24 -11.11
C ALA A 94 -10.30 18.76 -11.00
N ALA A 95 -9.54 18.87 -12.10
CA ALA A 95 -8.11 18.68 -12.03
C ALA A 95 -7.68 19.46 -10.78
N PRO A 96 -6.90 18.86 -9.85
CA PRO A 96 -6.43 19.60 -8.70
C PRO A 96 -5.98 20.95 -9.23
N SER A 97 -6.57 22.03 -8.70
CA SER A 97 -6.28 23.39 -9.15
C SER A 97 -4.79 23.42 -9.37
N GLY A 98 -4.39 23.61 -10.63
CA GLY A 98 -2.98 23.54 -11.00
C GLY A 98 -2.20 24.40 -10.01
N PRO A 99 -0.96 24.01 -9.65
CA PRO A 99 -0.16 24.87 -8.80
C PRO A 99 -0.19 26.29 -9.39
N ALA A 100 -0.17 27.30 -8.51
CA ALA A 100 0.00 28.69 -8.90
C ALA A 100 1.09 28.78 -9.98
N GLU A 101 0.92 29.71 -10.93
CA GLU A 101 1.83 29.85 -12.08
C GLU A 101 3.29 29.56 -11.67
N PRO A 102 3.92 28.56 -12.29
CA PRO A 102 5.16 28.04 -11.77
C PRO A 102 6.24 29.13 -11.85
N THR A 103 6.72 29.56 -10.69
CA THR A 103 7.82 30.51 -10.60
C THR A 103 9.07 29.88 -11.19
N ALA A 104 9.94 30.68 -11.83
CA ALA A 104 11.13 30.20 -12.55
C ALA A 104 12.11 29.35 -11.71
N ASP A 105 11.94 29.29 -10.39
CA ASP A 105 12.74 28.51 -9.44
C ASP A 105 12.13 27.17 -8.98
N GLU A 106 10.88 26.83 -9.32
CA GLU A 106 10.33 25.53 -8.91
C GLU A 106 11.03 24.36 -9.64
N PRO A 107 11.29 23.23 -8.94
CA PRO A 107 11.96 22.08 -9.55
C PRO A 107 11.16 21.56 -10.76
N PRO A 108 11.82 21.05 -11.83
CA PRO A 108 11.17 20.74 -13.11
C PRO A 108 9.92 19.86 -13.00
N LEU A 109 9.89 18.94 -12.04
CA LEU A 109 8.76 18.04 -11.81
C LEU A 109 7.54 18.70 -11.16
N ALA A 110 7.71 19.81 -10.42
CA ALA A 110 6.60 20.53 -9.81
C ALA A 110 5.68 21.19 -10.84
N ARG A 111 6.26 21.56 -11.99
CA ARG A 111 5.56 22.20 -13.12
C ARG A 111 5.01 21.19 -14.13
N ALA A 112 5.44 19.93 -14.04
CA ALA A 112 5.08 18.91 -15.01
C ALA A 112 3.61 18.52 -14.84
N SER A 113 2.91 18.34 -15.97
CA SER A 113 1.57 17.76 -15.94
C SER A 113 1.60 16.32 -15.43
N ILE A 114 0.47 15.83 -14.89
CA ILE A 114 0.34 14.43 -14.47
C ILE A 114 0.70 13.47 -15.61
N ARG A 115 0.30 13.80 -16.85
CA ARG A 115 0.65 13.00 -18.04
C ARG A 115 2.16 12.96 -18.24
N ALA A 116 2.84 14.10 -18.18
CA ALA A 116 4.30 14.17 -18.34
C ALA A 116 5.03 13.38 -17.25
N LEU A 117 4.56 13.45 -16.00
CA LEU A 117 5.12 12.66 -14.89
C LEU A 117 4.97 11.14 -15.10
N LEU A 118 3.81 10.70 -15.58
CA LEU A 118 3.57 9.28 -15.87
C LEU A 118 4.35 8.80 -17.09
N THR A 119 4.49 9.63 -18.14
CA THR A 119 5.35 9.35 -19.29
C THR A 119 6.80 9.21 -18.86
N LEU A 120 7.32 10.17 -18.11
CA LEU A 120 8.69 10.11 -17.57
C LEU A 120 8.90 8.86 -16.70
N HIS A 121 7.91 8.50 -15.87
CA HIS A 121 7.97 7.28 -15.07
C HIS A 121 8.10 6.02 -15.94
N ALA A 122 7.30 5.93 -17.02
CA ALA A 122 7.37 4.81 -17.94
C ALA A 122 8.71 4.75 -18.68
N GLU A 123 9.21 5.88 -19.18
CA GLU A 123 10.51 5.97 -19.86
C GLU A 123 11.67 5.57 -18.94
N VAL A 124 11.65 5.99 -17.67
CA VAL A 124 12.64 5.57 -16.66
C VAL A 124 12.57 4.06 -16.44
N MET A 125 11.39 3.47 -16.34
CA MET A 125 11.24 2.01 -16.17
C MET A 125 11.75 1.22 -17.39
N GLU A 126 11.51 1.73 -18.61
CA GLU A 126 12.05 1.12 -19.83
C GLU A 126 13.57 1.24 -19.92
N GLU A 127 14.14 2.37 -19.51
CA GLU A 127 15.60 2.54 -19.46
C GLU A 127 16.23 1.61 -18.41
N LEU A 128 15.62 1.46 -17.23
CA LEU A 128 16.06 0.50 -16.22
C LEU A 128 15.99 -0.94 -16.75
N ARG A 129 14.98 -1.27 -17.55
CA ARG A 129 14.87 -2.59 -18.19
C ARG A 129 15.95 -2.82 -19.23
N ARG A 130 16.22 -1.82 -20.07
CA ARG A 130 17.29 -1.85 -21.07
C ARG A 130 18.67 -2.04 -20.45
N ARG A 131 18.84 -1.64 -19.19
CA ARG A 131 20.06 -1.84 -18.38
C ARG A 131 20.02 -3.11 -17.51
N ASP A 132 19.04 -3.98 -17.73
CA ASP A 132 18.84 -5.24 -17.00
C ASP A 132 18.65 -5.07 -15.47
N VAL A 133 18.22 -3.88 -15.01
CA VAL A 133 17.95 -3.61 -13.59
C VAL A 133 16.58 -4.11 -13.16
N VAL A 134 15.59 -4.02 -14.04
CA VAL A 134 14.22 -4.49 -13.78
C VAL A 134 13.78 -5.49 -14.83
N ARG A 135 12.99 -6.47 -14.39
CA ARG A 135 12.42 -7.55 -15.21
C ARG A 135 10.91 -7.42 -15.33
N THR A 136 10.26 -6.79 -14.36
CA THR A 136 8.82 -6.56 -14.35
C THR A 136 8.47 -5.08 -14.50
N SER A 137 7.22 -4.78 -14.83
CA SER A 137 6.70 -3.40 -14.83
C SER A 137 6.20 -2.94 -13.45
N ASN A 138 6.50 -3.71 -12.39
CA ASN A 138 6.16 -3.34 -11.03
C ASN A 138 7.20 -2.35 -10.47
N SER A 139 7.06 -2.03 -9.18
CA SER A 139 8.05 -1.25 -8.45
C SER A 139 9.46 -1.85 -8.60
N PRO A 140 10.49 -1.05 -8.97
CA PRO A 140 11.86 -1.53 -9.24
C PRO A 140 12.58 -2.09 -8.00
N VAL A 141 12.05 -1.84 -6.81
CA VAL A 141 12.69 -2.18 -5.51
C VAL A 141 13.02 -3.67 -5.36
N GLY A 142 12.20 -4.57 -5.92
CA GLY A 142 12.44 -6.02 -5.86
C GLY A 142 13.60 -6.42 -6.77
N ASP A 143 13.40 -6.22 -8.08
CA ASP A 143 14.38 -6.55 -9.12
C ASP A 143 15.74 -5.87 -8.87
N TYR A 144 15.75 -4.63 -8.38
CA TYR A 144 17.01 -3.94 -8.01
C TYR A 144 17.73 -4.63 -6.85
N ALA A 145 17.00 -5.14 -5.85
CA ALA A 145 17.63 -5.91 -4.79
C ALA A 145 18.19 -7.24 -5.30
N GLU A 146 17.46 -7.94 -6.19
CA GLU A 146 17.97 -9.14 -6.86
C GLU A 146 19.27 -8.86 -7.61
N LEU A 147 19.33 -7.78 -8.39
CA LEU A 147 20.54 -7.37 -9.10
C LEU A 147 21.70 -7.09 -8.13
N LEU A 148 21.46 -6.31 -7.07
CA LEU A 148 22.52 -5.96 -6.11
C LEU A 148 23.10 -7.21 -5.42
N PHE A 149 22.25 -8.09 -4.90
CA PHE A 149 22.69 -9.30 -4.21
C PHE A 149 23.40 -10.27 -5.17
N SER A 150 22.82 -10.52 -6.34
CA SER A 150 23.42 -11.42 -7.33
C SER A 150 24.77 -10.93 -7.82
N THR A 151 24.90 -9.64 -8.10
CA THR A 151 26.17 -9.07 -8.57
C THR A 151 27.21 -9.01 -7.46
N ALA A 152 26.83 -8.63 -6.23
CA ALA A 152 27.75 -8.53 -5.10
C ALA A 152 28.35 -9.89 -4.69
N PHE A 153 27.56 -10.96 -4.81
CA PHE A 153 27.96 -12.29 -4.31
C PHE A 153 28.15 -13.33 -5.43
N GLY A 154 27.99 -12.95 -6.70
CA GLY A 154 28.07 -13.87 -7.83
C GLY A 154 26.98 -14.93 -7.83
N TRP A 155 25.77 -14.62 -7.34
CA TRP A 155 24.66 -15.56 -7.33
C TRP A 155 23.98 -15.65 -8.69
N ALA A 156 23.55 -16.85 -9.07
CA ALA A 156 22.69 -17.08 -10.22
C ALA A 156 21.23 -16.82 -9.84
N LEU A 157 20.55 -15.95 -10.58
CA LEU A 157 19.13 -15.66 -10.35
C LEU A 157 18.23 -16.76 -10.94
N GLU A 158 17.22 -17.18 -10.18
CA GLU A 158 16.23 -18.17 -10.58
C GLU A 158 15.12 -17.50 -11.41
N ASN A 159 14.76 -18.13 -12.53
CA ASN A 159 13.76 -17.62 -13.47
C ASN A 159 12.37 -18.22 -13.21
N SER A 160 12.29 -19.31 -12.44
CA SER A 160 11.06 -20.01 -12.11
C SER A 160 10.55 -19.65 -10.71
N SER A 161 9.43 -18.92 -10.67
CA SER A 161 8.74 -18.60 -9.40
C SER A 161 8.23 -19.83 -8.64
N ALA A 162 8.18 -21.00 -9.29
CA ALA A 162 7.81 -22.26 -8.65
C ALA A 162 8.90 -22.80 -7.69
N ALA A 163 10.16 -22.43 -7.91
CA ALA A 163 11.32 -22.94 -7.16
C ALA A 163 11.30 -22.56 -5.68
N GLY A 164 10.69 -21.41 -5.33
CA GLY A 164 10.54 -20.95 -3.95
C GLY A 164 11.77 -20.29 -3.35
N HIS A 165 12.71 -19.86 -4.19
CA HIS A 165 13.86 -19.01 -3.89
C HIS A 165 14.14 -18.12 -5.13
N ASP A 166 14.93 -17.07 -4.97
CA ASP A 166 15.22 -16.09 -6.04
C ASP A 166 16.63 -16.24 -6.61
N ALA A 167 17.57 -16.82 -5.86
CA ALA A 167 18.95 -17.00 -6.32
C ALA A 167 19.64 -18.22 -5.71
N THR A 168 20.70 -18.71 -6.35
CA THR A 168 21.62 -19.71 -5.78
C THR A 168 23.08 -19.30 -5.93
N ASP A 169 23.93 -19.68 -4.99
CA ASP A 169 25.38 -19.58 -5.16
C ASP A 169 25.98 -20.81 -5.90
N ASN A 170 27.31 -20.84 -6.02
CA ASN A 170 28.04 -21.92 -6.70
C ASN A 170 27.99 -23.25 -5.95
N ASP A 171 27.68 -23.24 -4.65
CA ASP A 171 27.54 -24.43 -3.82
C ASP A 171 26.09 -24.94 -3.79
N GLY A 172 25.19 -24.27 -4.51
CA GLY A 172 23.77 -24.61 -4.59
C GLY A 172 22.96 -24.13 -3.40
N ILE A 173 23.50 -23.23 -2.57
CA ILE A 173 22.78 -22.62 -1.45
C ILE A 173 21.71 -21.68 -2.01
N ARG A 174 20.48 -21.80 -1.52
CA ARG A 174 19.32 -21.10 -2.06
C ARG A 174 18.99 -19.86 -1.23
N TYR A 175 18.81 -18.74 -1.91
CA TYR A 175 18.51 -17.45 -1.31
C TYR A 175 17.13 -16.97 -1.74
N GLN A 176 16.29 -16.62 -0.78
CA GLN A 176 15.13 -15.76 -1.04
C GLN A 176 15.57 -14.31 -0.82
N ILE A 177 15.27 -13.43 -1.76
CA ILE A 177 15.59 -12.00 -1.70
C ILE A 177 14.30 -11.21 -1.39
N LYS A 178 14.42 -10.27 -0.46
CA LYS A 178 13.34 -9.37 -0.08
C LYS A 178 13.87 -7.95 0.11
N SER A 179 13.01 -6.98 -0.16
CA SER A 179 13.42 -5.58 -0.04
C SER A 179 12.29 -4.69 0.45
N ARG A 180 12.67 -3.54 0.98
CA ARG A 180 11.71 -2.52 1.41
C ARG A 180 12.27 -1.12 1.19
N ARG A 181 11.48 -0.27 0.56
CA ARG A 181 11.76 1.17 0.45
C ARG A 181 11.05 1.94 1.55
N LEU A 182 11.82 2.59 2.40
CA LEU A 182 11.33 3.44 3.48
C LEU A 182 11.10 4.85 2.97
N THR A 183 9.92 5.40 3.24
CA THR A 183 9.56 6.75 2.82
C THR A 183 8.99 7.52 4.00
N ARG A 184 8.97 8.85 3.91
CA ARG A 184 8.31 9.70 4.93
C ARG A 184 6.84 9.34 5.20
N HIS A 185 6.18 8.75 4.19
CA HIS A 185 4.77 8.33 4.29
C HIS A 185 4.61 6.88 4.75
N ASN A 186 5.70 6.10 4.76
CA ASN A 186 5.71 4.70 5.15
C ASN A 186 7.10 4.29 5.64
N GLY A 187 7.33 4.40 6.95
CA GLY A 187 8.55 3.95 7.62
C GLY A 187 8.54 2.47 7.99
N SER A 188 7.52 1.71 7.59
CA SER A 188 7.43 0.28 7.94
C SER A 188 8.50 -0.53 7.23
N ARG A 189 9.34 -1.21 8.02
CA ARG A 189 10.33 -2.21 7.58
C ARG A 189 9.72 -3.60 7.33
N GLN A 190 8.40 -3.67 7.19
CA GLN A 190 7.69 -4.92 6.90
C GLN A 190 7.97 -5.35 5.45
N LEU A 191 8.52 -6.55 5.28
CA LEU A 191 8.76 -7.16 3.98
C LEU A 191 7.45 -7.70 3.37
N SER A 192 7.49 -8.05 2.09
CA SER A 192 6.41 -8.83 1.47
C SER A 192 6.33 -10.23 2.08
N PHE A 193 5.18 -10.89 1.93
CA PHE A 193 4.96 -12.22 2.50
C PHE A 193 6.01 -13.23 2.02
N LEU A 194 6.56 -13.98 2.99
CA LEU A 194 7.26 -15.23 2.75
C LEU A 194 6.20 -16.31 2.62
N ARG A 195 6.22 -17.05 1.50
CA ARG A 195 5.26 -18.13 1.21
C ARG A 195 5.91 -19.45 1.55
N ARG A 196 5.11 -20.42 2.03
CA ARG A 196 5.57 -21.80 2.27
C ARG A 196 6.83 -21.86 3.17
N LEU A 197 6.92 -20.97 4.16
CA LEU A 197 8.11 -20.85 5.02
C LEU A 197 8.46 -22.18 5.74
N PRO A 198 7.51 -22.97 6.25
CA PRO A 198 7.83 -24.27 6.87
C PRO A 198 8.43 -25.31 5.91
N GLU A 199 8.27 -25.14 4.59
CA GLU A 199 8.76 -26.08 3.58
C GLU A 199 10.26 -25.92 3.26
N LYS A 200 10.95 -24.95 3.86
CA LYS A 200 12.40 -24.70 3.69
C LYS A 200 12.87 -24.70 2.22
N LYS A 201 12.16 -23.95 1.36
CA LYS A 201 12.47 -23.82 -0.08
C LYS A 201 13.70 -22.96 -0.38
N PHE A 202 14.20 -22.24 0.61
CA PHE A 202 15.44 -21.49 0.60
C PHE A 202 16.21 -21.75 1.91
N ASP A 203 17.51 -21.52 1.89
CA ASP A 203 18.40 -21.74 3.02
C ASP A 203 18.69 -20.42 3.76
N TYR A 204 18.72 -19.31 3.03
CA TYR A 204 18.91 -17.97 3.59
C TYR A 204 17.91 -16.95 3.04
N LEU A 205 17.51 -16.00 3.88
CA LEU A 205 16.82 -14.78 3.49
C LEU A 205 17.85 -13.66 3.35
N ALA A 206 18.04 -13.16 2.13
CA ALA A 206 18.75 -11.91 1.87
C ALA A 206 17.75 -10.75 1.88
N ALA A 207 17.97 -9.74 2.71
CA ALA A 207 17.06 -8.62 2.85
C ALA A 207 17.76 -7.26 2.83
N VAL A 208 17.15 -6.27 2.16
CA VAL A 208 17.69 -4.90 2.07
C VAL A 208 16.62 -3.84 2.35
N LEU A 209 17.00 -2.82 3.11
CA LEU A 209 16.23 -1.60 3.34
C LEU A 209 16.84 -0.46 2.54
N PHE A 210 16.02 0.14 1.69
CA PHE A 210 16.37 1.35 0.96
C PHE A 210 15.71 2.57 1.59
N ASP A 211 16.34 3.72 1.45
CA ASP A 211 15.71 4.99 1.74
C ASP A 211 14.77 5.45 0.60
N SER A 212 14.20 6.65 0.76
CA SER A 212 13.29 7.19 -0.25
C SER A 212 13.94 7.49 -1.60
N ARG A 213 15.27 7.48 -1.70
CA ARG A 213 16.08 7.74 -2.90
C ARG A 213 16.79 6.48 -3.40
N TYR A 214 16.36 5.30 -2.97
CA TYR A 214 16.95 4.00 -3.34
C TYR A 214 18.38 3.78 -2.83
N GLN A 215 18.83 4.58 -1.85
CA GLN A 215 20.12 4.38 -1.19
C GLN A 215 20.02 3.24 -0.17
N VAL A 216 21.05 2.39 -0.12
CA VAL A 216 21.13 1.25 0.80
C VAL A 216 21.30 1.77 2.22
N GLN A 217 20.27 1.57 3.06
CA GLN A 217 20.34 1.90 4.48
C GLN A 217 20.93 0.76 5.30
N ARG A 218 20.40 -0.46 5.10
CA ARG A 218 20.88 -1.68 5.76
C ARG A 218 20.63 -2.89 4.85
N ALA A 219 21.52 -3.87 4.88
CA ALA A 219 21.34 -5.16 4.24
C ALA A 219 21.82 -6.30 5.16
N ILE A 220 21.15 -7.44 5.07
CA ILE A 220 21.40 -8.59 5.95
C ILE A 220 21.14 -9.90 5.20
N ILE A 221 21.91 -10.93 5.53
CA ILE A 221 21.62 -12.32 5.18
C ILE A 221 21.30 -13.07 6.48
N LEU A 222 20.11 -13.66 6.55
CA LEU A 222 19.59 -14.38 7.70
C LEU A 222 19.46 -15.88 7.37
N PRO A 223 19.87 -16.79 8.28
CA PRO A 223 19.60 -18.20 8.10
C PRO A 223 18.08 -18.47 8.18
N HIS A 224 17.59 -19.44 7.41
CA HIS A 224 16.19 -19.85 7.49
C HIS A 224 15.82 -20.34 8.91
N ASP A 225 16.77 -20.92 9.64
CA ASP A 225 16.55 -21.37 11.00
C ASP A 225 16.29 -20.17 11.94
N GLY A 226 15.16 -20.22 12.67
CA GLY A 226 14.71 -19.14 13.53
C GLY A 226 13.89 -18.03 12.84
N LEU A 227 13.81 -18.02 11.51
CA LEU A 227 13.05 -17.01 10.76
C LEU A 227 11.55 -17.05 11.06
N GLU A 228 10.98 -18.25 11.14
CA GLU A 228 9.54 -18.44 11.36
C GLU A 228 9.08 -17.87 12.71
N ALA A 229 9.89 -18.03 13.76
CA ALA A 229 9.59 -17.50 15.09
C ALA A 229 9.56 -15.95 15.15
N ARG A 230 10.22 -15.28 14.19
CA ARG A 230 10.21 -13.81 14.04
C ARG A 230 9.09 -13.33 13.11
N CYS A 231 8.38 -14.24 12.46
CA CYS A 231 7.34 -13.91 11.51
C CYS A 231 5.95 -13.97 12.15
N ARG A 232 5.07 -13.06 11.74
CA ARG A 232 3.64 -13.20 12.00
C ARG A 232 2.96 -13.92 10.84
N TYR A 233 2.35 -15.07 11.09
CA TYR A 233 1.54 -15.73 10.08
C TYR A 233 0.22 -14.97 9.82
N SER A 234 -0.13 -14.82 8.55
CA SER A 234 -1.40 -14.24 8.10
C SER A 234 -2.24 -15.31 7.41
N LYS A 235 -3.35 -15.70 8.03
CA LYS A 235 -4.33 -16.65 7.46
C LYS A 235 -4.94 -16.13 6.16
N HIS A 236 -5.30 -14.85 6.10
CA HIS A 236 -5.89 -14.24 4.90
C HIS A 236 -4.91 -14.27 3.72
N ALA A 237 -3.65 -13.91 3.94
CA ALA A 237 -2.69 -13.93 2.85
C ALA A 237 -2.23 -15.36 2.55
N ASN A 238 -2.25 -16.27 3.52
CA ASN A 238 -1.52 -17.55 3.51
C ASN A 238 0.00 -17.34 3.40
N GLY A 239 0.57 -16.61 4.36
CA GLY A 239 1.99 -16.27 4.34
C GLY A 239 2.51 -15.66 5.64
N TRP A 240 3.84 -15.64 5.77
CA TRP A 240 4.57 -15.16 6.93
C TRP A 240 5.07 -13.74 6.69
N LEU A 241 4.80 -12.84 7.64
CA LEU A 241 5.24 -11.46 7.62
C LEU A 241 6.42 -11.27 8.53
N LEU A 242 7.58 -10.95 7.96
CA LEU A 242 8.74 -10.49 8.68
C LEU A 242 8.79 -8.96 8.66
N ARG A 243 9.07 -8.36 9.81
CA ARG A 243 9.49 -6.97 9.92
C ARG A 243 10.98 -6.96 10.22
N LEU A 244 11.76 -6.26 9.40
CA LEU A 244 13.22 -6.22 9.54
C LEU A 244 13.62 -5.21 10.63
N GLU A 245 13.34 -5.58 11.88
CA GLU A 245 13.70 -4.82 13.08
C GLU A 245 15.20 -4.97 13.36
N ASP A 246 15.76 -4.06 14.17
CA ASP A 246 17.20 -4.09 14.47
C ASP A 246 17.62 -5.39 15.16
N SER A 247 16.73 -5.99 15.95
CA SER A 247 16.93 -7.30 16.61
C SER A 247 17.12 -8.48 15.63
N CYS A 248 16.87 -8.31 14.33
CA CYS A 248 17.21 -9.31 13.32
C CYS A 248 18.73 -9.44 13.14
N TRP A 249 19.49 -8.36 13.34
CA TRP A 249 20.95 -8.39 13.24
C TRP A 249 21.62 -9.12 14.39
N ASP A 250 20.93 -9.24 15.53
CA ASP A 250 21.42 -9.99 16.69
C ASP A 250 21.13 -11.50 16.59
N MET A 251 20.52 -11.96 15.49
CA MET A 251 20.23 -13.38 15.31
C MET A 251 21.52 -14.19 15.11
N ALA A 252 21.58 -15.37 15.71
CA ALA A 252 22.68 -16.29 15.47
C ALA A 252 22.77 -16.63 13.97
N GLY A 253 23.96 -16.46 13.39
CA GLY A 253 24.20 -16.66 11.96
C GLY A 253 23.74 -15.51 11.05
N ALA A 254 23.20 -14.42 11.60
CA ALA A 254 22.98 -13.20 10.83
C ALA A 254 24.30 -12.63 10.31
N ARG A 255 24.31 -12.21 9.05
CA ARG A 255 25.43 -11.52 8.42
C ARG A 255 24.98 -10.14 7.99
N ASP A 256 25.50 -9.10 8.62
CA ASP A 256 25.35 -7.74 8.11
C ASP A 256 26.18 -7.63 6.83
N VAL A 257 25.53 -7.29 5.72
CA VAL A 257 26.16 -7.14 4.40
C VAL A 257 25.90 -5.74 3.82
N THR A 258 25.66 -4.77 4.71
CA THR A 258 25.28 -3.41 4.33
C THR A 258 26.33 -2.75 3.44
N GLU A 259 27.62 -2.90 3.78
CA GLU A 259 28.69 -2.24 3.03
C GLU A 259 28.96 -2.90 1.69
N GLU A 260 28.88 -4.23 1.60
CA GLU A 260 29.00 -4.95 0.32
C GLU A 260 27.90 -4.54 -0.66
N ILE A 261 26.66 -4.45 -0.18
CA ILE A 261 25.52 -4.04 -1.00
C ILE A 261 25.57 -2.55 -1.34
N ARG A 262 26.08 -1.69 -0.44
CA ARG A 262 26.30 -0.27 -0.74
C ARG A 262 27.39 -0.08 -1.79
N GLY A 263 28.53 -0.74 -1.63
CA GLY A 263 29.62 -0.70 -2.61
C GLY A 263 29.17 -1.20 -3.99
N MET A 264 28.35 -2.25 -4.03
CA MET A 264 27.76 -2.72 -5.29
C MET A 264 26.84 -1.67 -5.93
N ALA A 265 25.96 -1.03 -5.15
CA ALA A 265 25.05 0.01 -5.64
C ALA A 265 25.77 1.26 -6.19
N GLU A 266 26.99 1.52 -5.75
CA GLU A 266 27.82 2.61 -6.27
C GLU A 266 28.57 2.23 -7.57
N SER A 267 28.69 0.93 -7.87
CA SER A 267 29.49 0.41 -8.98
C SER A 267 28.70 0.11 -10.27
N ILE A 268 27.36 0.10 -10.19
CA ILE A 268 26.43 -0.19 -11.30
C ILE A 268 25.65 1.06 -11.73
#